data_AF-G3NW57-F1
#
_entry.id   AF-G3NW57-F1
#
_cell.length_a   1.000
_cell.length_b   1.000
_cell.length_c   1.000
_cell.angle_alpha   90.00
_cell.angle_beta   90.00
_cell.angle_gamma   90.00
#
_symmetry.space_group_name_H-M   'P 1'
#
loop_
_entity.id
_entity.type
_entity.pdbx_description
1 polymer ?
#
loop_
_entity_poly.entity_id
_entity_poly.type
_entity_poly.pdbx_seq_one_letter_code
_entity_poly.pdbx_strand_id
1 'polypeptide(L)'
;MASKEVQHDSDDGMDEFMDKFKTQNYKNAFSEDNWEEEFDRIPMFMKKAPEEIDPQKYPELACLQAILHDEDRPPEEQAKGLKDEGNAYFKEKNYQKAILSYTAGLKKKCGDQELDTVLLTNRAAAHFYLGNMRSAYNDAAAAKKIKPEHLKALIRGAQSCIELRNFSEAVQWCDEGLKAHPTDKKLQELRAAADKHKRAKERDARKAKIKQKKLLAEKEALLAAIKDRGIKLLQSVKPRPSGSNSEDEDEGSSAAISQLSLDGLGSQEATGAQVFLDEQGSLHWPVLFLYPEHQQTDFISAFSEKDCFLDHLAIMFGEELPPWDTDRKYHPNNLQLYFEDEEKDTLYQVNQETSLLHALQHKRFFVKSGTPSFIVLVKISSFSKQFFTGKTIRNTMEDSSLLW
;
A
#
# COMPACT_ATOMS: atom_id res chain seq x y z
N MET A 1 -6.25 24.28 55.43
CA MET A 1 -7.36 24.52 54.50
C MET A 1 -6.85 25.39 53.38
N ALA A 2 -6.69 24.79 52.19
CA ALA A 2 -6.49 25.52 50.96
C ALA A 2 -7.86 25.69 50.29
N SER A 3 -8.16 26.92 49.87
CA SER A 3 -9.16 27.27 48.85
C SER A 3 -8.59 28.52 48.16
N LYS A 4 -7.92 28.38 47.02
CA LYS A 4 -8.45 28.53 45.65
C LYS A 4 -9.01 29.92 45.36
N GLU A 5 -8.20 30.74 44.68
CA GLU A 5 -8.59 31.61 43.55
C GLU A 5 -7.44 31.47 42.55
N VAL A 6 -7.49 30.52 41.61
CA VAL A 6 -8.05 30.72 40.26
C VAL A 6 -7.68 32.10 39.72
N GLN A 7 -6.42 32.26 39.32
CA GLN A 7 -6.07 33.24 38.29
C GLN A 7 -6.72 32.73 37.00
N HIS A 8 -7.92 33.24 36.77
CA HIS A 8 -8.54 33.27 35.47
C HIS A 8 -7.58 34.07 34.59
N ASP A 9 -6.83 33.41 33.71
CA ASP A 9 -6.27 34.04 32.51
C ASP A 9 -7.50 34.47 31.70
N SER A 10 -8.08 35.61 32.06
CA SER A 10 -9.13 36.22 31.29
C SER A 10 -8.48 37.01 30.17
N ASP A 11 -9.06 36.87 28.98
CA ASP A 11 -8.81 37.73 27.83
C ASP A 11 -8.82 39.21 28.24
N ASP A 12 -9.52 39.57 29.33
CA ASP A 12 -9.59 40.91 29.92
C ASP A 12 -8.23 41.55 30.18
N GLY A 13 -7.18 40.79 30.53
CA GLY A 13 -5.84 41.38 30.73
C GLY A 13 -5.18 41.84 29.42
N MET A 14 -5.43 41.09 28.33
CA MET A 14 -4.96 41.47 27.00
C MET A 14 -5.90 42.50 26.37
N ASP A 15 -7.20 42.43 26.63
CA ASP A 15 -8.20 43.41 26.20
C ASP A 15 -8.02 44.75 26.92
N GLU A 16 -7.70 44.80 28.21
CA GLU A 16 -7.32 46.04 28.93
C GLU A 16 -6.00 46.62 28.38
N PHE A 17 -5.05 45.77 28.01
CA PHE A 17 -3.81 46.19 27.37
C PHE A 17 -4.06 46.71 25.95
N MET A 18 -4.89 46.03 25.16
CA MET A 18 -5.26 46.41 23.80
C MET A 18 -6.22 47.62 23.78
N ASP A 19 -7.03 47.83 24.81
CA ASP A 19 -7.87 49.02 24.98
C ASP A 19 -7.03 50.29 25.21
N LYS A 20 -5.79 50.17 25.74
CA LYS A 20 -4.82 51.28 25.71
C LYS A 20 -4.37 51.65 24.30
N PHE A 21 -4.46 50.71 23.35
CA PHE A 21 -4.14 50.92 21.93
C PHE A 21 -5.38 51.17 21.06
N LYS A 22 -6.60 50.93 21.57
CA LYS A 22 -7.84 51.29 20.86
C LYS A 22 -8.06 52.79 20.95
N THR A 23 -7.67 53.46 19.86
CA THR A 23 -8.17 54.78 19.43
C THR A 23 -7.85 55.95 20.36
N GLN A 24 -6.57 56.23 20.59
CA GLN A 24 -6.20 57.64 20.52
C GLN A 24 -6.17 58.02 19.04
N ASN A 25 -7.17 58.79 18.59
CA ASN A 25 -7.05 59.46 17.29
C ASN A 25 -5.72 60.22 17.31
N TYR A 26 -4.82 59.92 16.36
CA TYR A 26 -3.53 60.58 16.23
C TYR A 26 -3.79 62.10 16.18
N LYS A 27 -3.53 62.81 17.29
CA LYS A 27 -4.03 64.19 17.49
C LYS A 27 -3.34 65.22 16.59
N ASN A 28 -2.23 64.82 15.95
CA ASN A 28 -1.46 65.61 15.00
C ASN A 28 -1.31 64.83 13.69
N ALA A 29 -2.37 64.69 12.88
CA ALA A 29 -2.21 64.11 11.55
C ALA A 29 -1.05 64.80 10.79
N PHE A 30 -0.26 64.02 10.04
CA PHE A 30 0.86 64.54 9.24
C PHE A 30 0.41 65.78 8.44
N SER A 31 0.97 66.93 8.77
CA SER A 31 0.76 68.20 8.06
C SER A 31 2.08 68.67 7.46
N GLU A 32 2.03 69.56 6.45
CA GLU A 32 3.22 70.09 5.79
C GLU A 32 4.20 70.79 6.76
N ASP A 33 3.71 71.25 7.92
CA ASP A 33 4.49 71.98 8.91
C ASP A 33 5.02 71.11 10.07
N ASN A 34 4.47 69.91 10.30
CA ASN A 34 4.82 69.06 11.46
C ASN A 34 5.36 67.67 11.09
N TRP A 35 5.38 67.31 9.81
CA TRP A 35 5.69 65.95 9.37
C TRP A 35 7.09 65.49 9.80
N GLU A 36 8.07 66.38 9.77
CA GLU A 36 9.47 66.04 10.08
C GLU A 36 9.64 65.64 11.55
N GLU A 37 8.99 66.37 12.47
CA GLU A 37 9.02 66.07 13.91
C GLU A 37 8.25 64.79 14.26
N GLU A 38 7.15 64.52 13.58
CA GLU A 38 6.35 63.31 13.77
C GLU A 38 7.06 62.08 13.18
N PHE A 39 7.74 62.20 12.04
CA PHE A 39 8.61 61.15 11.49
C PHE A 39 9.79 60.86 12.44
N ASP A 40 10.39 61.88 13.05
CA ASP A 40 11.49 61.71 14.01
C ASP A 40 11.06 61.00 15.32
N ARG A 41 9.76 60.94 15.64
CA ARG A 41 9.25 60.15 16.79
C ARG A 41 9.10 58.67 16.48
N ILE A 42 8.98 58.30 15.21
CA ILE A 42 8.79 56.91 14.80
C ILE A 42 10.17 56.24 14.74
N PRO A 43 10.39 55.13 15.47
CA PRO A 43 11.71 54.49 15.55
C PRO A 43 12.35 54.16 14.20
N MET A 44 11.54 53.81 13.19
CA MET A 44 12.03 53.48 11.84
C MET A 44 12.55 54.68 11.04
N PHE A 45 12.13 55.90 11.39
CA PHE A 45 12.43 57.11 10.61
C PHE A 45 13.16 58.18 11.40
N MET A 46 13.45 57.91 12.67
CA MET A 46 14.21 58.79 13.55
C MET A 46 15.63 59.02 13.00
N LYS A 47 16.00 60.29 12.80
CA LYS A 47 17.33 60.65 12.28
C LYS A 47 18.47 60.37 13.25
N LYS A 48 18.19 60.38 14.56
CA LYS A 48 19.17 60.13 15.63
C LYS A 48 18.54 59.36 16.78
N ALA A 49 19.04 58.17 17.06
CA ALA A 49 18.63 57.41 18.23
C ALA A 49 19.09 58.11 19.54
N PRO A 50 18.29 58.08 20.62
CA PRO A 50 18.74 58.53 21.93
C PRO A 50 19.88 57.66 22.48
N GLU A 51 20.81 58.24 23.24
CA GLU A 51 21.94 57.51 23.85
C GLU A 51 21.49 56.54 24.95
N GLU A 52 20.43 56.88 25.69
CA GLU A 52 19.77 56.00 26.67
C GLU A 52 18.28 55.93 26.35
N ILE A 53 17.77 54.71 26.16
CA ILE A 53 16.35 54.45 25.87
C ILE A 53 15.63 54.22 27.19
N ASP A 54 14.85 55.22 27.61
CA ASP A 54 13.95 55.10 28.76
C ASP A 54 12.65 54.37 28.36
N PRO A 55 12.33 53.20 28.95
CA PRO A 55 11.12 52.44 28.64
C PRO A 55 9.80 53.18 28.86
N GLN A 56 9.78 54.20 29.74
CA GLN A 56 8.57 55.00 29.98
C GLN A 56 8.37 56.09 28.94
N LYS A 57 9.46 56.59 28.35
CA LYS A 57 9.45 57.71 27.39
C LYS A 57 9.40 57.25 25.94
N TYR A 58 10.03 56.12 25.63
CA TYR A 58 10.08 55.54 24.29
C TYR A 58 9.77 54.03 24.35
N PRO A 59 8.51 53.64 24.63
CA PRO A 59 8.14 52.24 24.77
C PRO A 59 8.41 51.44 23.49
N GLU A 60 8.25 52.03 22.31
CA GLU A 60 8.51 51.37 21.04
C GLU A 60 10.00 51.10 20.82
N LEU A 61 10.88 52.06 21.16
CA LEU A 61 12.33 51.88 21.10
C LEU A 61 12.81 50.87 22.14
N ALA A 62 12.23 50.85 23.33
CA ALA A 62 12.56 49.87 24.37
C ALA A 62 12.13 48.45 23.96
N CYS A 63 10.96 48.30 23.32
CA CYS A 63 10.51 47.03 22.73
C CYS A 63 11.45 46.57 21.61
N LEU A 64 11.82 47.46 20.69
CA LEU A 64 12.77 47.14 19.60
C LEU A 64 14.15 46.78 20.15
N GLN A 65 14.61 47.50 21.18
CA GLN A 65 15.86 47.22 21.88
C GLN A 65 15.81 45.87 22.59
N ALA A 66 14.70 45.50 23.23
CA ALA A 66 14.52 44.18 23.83
C ALA A 66 14.53 43.06 22.77
N ILE A 67 13.92 43.28 21.60
CA ILE A 67 13.96 42.35 20.46
C ILE A 67 15.39 42.23 19.89
N LEU A 68 16.13 43.34 19.84
CA LEU A 68 17.51 43.37 19.34
C LEU A 68 18.48 42.67 20.30
N HIS A 69 18.36 42.92 21.60
CA HIS A 69 19.17 42.27 22.64
C HIS A 69 18.68 40.88 23.02
N ASP A 70 17.60 40.41 22.40
CA ASP A 70 17.14 39.03 22.60
C ASP A 70 18.21 38.02 22.15
N GLU A 71 19.01 38.39 21.14
CA GLU A 71 20.18 37.63 20.68
C GLU A 71 21.38 37.68 21.65
N ASP A 72 21.46 38.71 22.49
CA ASP A 72 22.54 38.90 23.48
C ASP A 72 22.30 38.13 24.80
N ARG A 73 21.08 37.60 24.99
CA ARG A 73 20.75 36.77 26.16
C ARG A 73 21.55 35.47 26.19
N PRO A 74 21.87 34.92 27.38
CA PRO A 74 22.57 33.63 27.46
C PRO A 74 21.74 32.54 26.74
N PRO A 75 22.40 31.61 26.02
CA PRO A 75 21.70 30.60 25.20
C PRO A 75 20.64 29.80 25.98
N GLU A 76 20.87 29.57 27.27
CA GLU A 76 19.94 28.87 28.16
C GLU A 76 18.62 29.61 28.37
N GLU A 77 18.66 30.93 28.57
CA GLU A 77 17.45 31.75 28.71
C GLU A 77 16.70 31.85 27.38
N GLN A 78 17.41 31.98 26.26
CA GLN A 78 16.79 31.94 24.93
C GLN A 78 16.05 30.62 24.69
N ALA A 79 16.67 29.48 25.03
CA ALA A 79 16.02 28.18 24.87
C ALA A 79 14.84 27.97 25.82
N LYS A 80 14.89 28.54 27.05
CA LYS A 80 13.74 28.56 27.96
C LYS A 80 12.58 29.38 27.39
N GLY A 81 12.87 30.56 26.83
CA GLY A 81 11.85 31.37 26.14
C GLY A 81 11.21 30.63 24.96
N LEU A 82 12.01 30.00 24.10
CA LEU A 82 11.53 29.20 22.97
C LEU A 82 10.73 27.95 23.40
N LYS A 83 11.09 27.35 24.54
CA LYS A 83 10.32 26.25 25.15
C LYS A 83 8.93 26.76 25.57
N ASP A 84 8.84 27.93 26.20
CA ASP A 84 7.58 28.49 26.67
C ASP A 84 6.68 28.96 25.51
N GLU A 85 7.27 29.56 24.48
CA GLU A 85 6.58 29.87 23.21
C GLU A 85 6.04 28.59 22.55
N GLY A 86 6.87 27.55 22.44
CA GLY A 86 6.45 26.26 21.90
C GLY A 86 5.31 25.63 22.72
N ASN A 87 5.33 25.79 24.05
CA ASN A 87 4.25 25.32 24.93
C ASN A 87 2.95 26.12 24.69
N ALA A 88 3.02 27.42 24.44
CA ALA A 88 1.87 28.25 24.09
C ALA A 88 1.23 27.76 22.77
N TYR A 89 2.03 27.61 21.71
CA TYR A 89 1.55 27.04 20.44
C TYR A 89 1.01 25.62 20.59
N PHE A 90 1.59 24.81 21.47
CA PHE A 90 1.08 23.47 21.76
C PHE A 90 -0.30 23.49 22.42
N LYS A 91 -0.55 24.41 23.35
CA LYS A 91 -1.87 24.62 23.97
C LYS A 91 -2.91 25.08 22.95
N GLU A 92 -2.51 25.94 22.01
CA GLU A 92 -3.34 26.38 20.87
C GLU A 92 -3.56 25.29 19.81
N LYS A 93 -3.00 24.08 20.00
CA LYS A 93 -3.00 22.97 19.04
C LYS A 93 -2.31 23.29 17.72
N ASN A 94 -1.53 24.37 17.65
CA ASN A 94 -0.69 24.69 16.51
C ASN A 94 0.63 23.90 16.58
N TYR A 95 0.53 22.59 16.33
CA TYR A 95 1.67 21.68 16.49
C TYR A 95 2.84 22.00 15.55
N GLN A 96 2.57 22.55 14.36
CA GLN A 96 3.62 22.92 13.40
C GLN A 96 4.49 24.05 13.95
N LYS A 97 3.89 25.14 14.44
CA LYS A 97 4.64 26.23 15.07
C LYS A 97 5.37 25.77 16.34
N ALA A 98 4.71 24.94 17.15
CA ALA A 98 5.35 24.36 18.34
C ALA A 98 6.63 23.57 17.99
N ILE A 99 6.60 22.75 16.93
CA ILE A 99 7.78 22.00 16.45
C ILE A 99 8.91 22.95 16.05
N LEU A 100 8.59 24.07 15.39
CA LEU A 100 9.58 25.07 14.98
C LEU A 100 10.23 25.72 16.20
N SER A 101 9.44 26.21 17.16
CA SER A 101 9.96 26.83 18.39
C SER A 101 10.82 25.85 19.20
N TYR A 102 10.38 24.59 19.38
CA TYR A 102 11.21 23.58 20.07
C TYR A 102 12.50 23.25 19.31
N THR A 103 12.45 23.22 17.98
CA THR A 103 13.64 22.97 17.15
C THR A 103 14.62 24.15 17.22
N ALA A 104 14.12 25.39 17.26
CA ALA A 104 14.95 26.56 17.49
C ALA A 104 15.60 26.51 18.89
N GLY A 105 14.85 26.11 19.92
CA GLY A 105 15.38 25.91 21.28
C GLY A 105 16.52 24.90 21.32
N LEU A 106 16.33 23.73 20.67
CA LEU A 106 17.37 22.69 20.59
C LEU A 106 18.61 23.13 19.79
N LYS A 107 18.47 24.07 18.85
CA LYS A 107 19.61 24.60 18.07
C LYS A 107 20.52 25.50 18.90
N LYS A 108 20.02 26.14 19.97
CA LYS A 108 20.80 27.04 20.83
C LYS A 108 21.87 26.30 21.65
N LYS A 109 21.78 24.97 21.80
CA LYS A 109 22.78 24.08 22.42
C LYS A 109 23.29 24.60 23.77
N CYS A 110 22.38 24.76 24.71
CA CYS A 110 22.63 25.41 26.00
C CYS A 110 23.49 24.58 26.96
N GLY A 111 23.78 23.32 26.63
CA GLY A 111 24.52 22.39 27.50
C GLY A 111 23.69 21.81 28.65
N ASP A 112 22.47 22.31 28.87
CA ASP A 112 21.52 21.77 29.85
C ASP A 112 20.79 20.54 29.29
N GLN A 113 21.22 19.37 29.76
CA GLN A 113 20.65 18.07 29.38
C GLN A 113 19.18 17.92 29.80
N GLU A 114 18.74 18.58 30.89
CA GLU A 114 17.36 18.49 31.36
C GLU A 114 16.43 19.28 30.44
N LEU A 115 16.83 20.52 30.09
CA LEU A 115 16.10 21.35 29.13
C LEU A 115 16.01 20.67 27.75
N ASP A 116 17.12 20.10 27.26
CA ASP A 116 17.14 19.39 25.98
C ASP A 116 16.21 18.16 25.99
N THR A 117 16.19 17.40 27.09
CA THR A 117 15.28 16.24 27.25
C THR A 117 13.81 16.68 27.20
N VAL A 118 13.47 17.80 27.86
CA VAL A 118 12.11 18.36 27.88
C VAL A 118 11.72 18.85 26.48
N LEU A 119 12.59 19.61 25.80
CA LEU A 119 12.35 20.10 24.44
C LEU A 119 12.14 18.95 23.45
N LEU A 120 12.98 17.90 23.50
CA LEU A 120 12.82 16.71 22.67
C LEU A 120 11.50 15.99 22.95
N THR A 121 11.13 15.84 24.22
CA THR A 121 9.87 15.17 24.58
C THR A 121 8.64 15.99 24.15
N ASN A 122 8.69 17.31 24.27
CA ASN A 122 7.60 18.19 23.83
C ASN A 122 7.50 18.24 22.31
N ARG A 123 8.63 18.23 21.59
CA ARG A 123 8.66 18.10 20.12
C ARG A 123 8.14 16.75 19.67
N ALA A 124 8.50 15.67 20.37
CA ALA A 124 7.96 14.33 20.12
C ALA A 124 6.43 14.30 20.28
N ALA A 125 5.90 14.99 21.31
CA ALA A 125 4.47 15.12 21.51
C ALA A 125 3.81 15.87 20.35
N ALA A 126 4.38 17.00 19.91
CA ALA A 126 3.84 17.77 18.79
C ALA A 126 3.86 16.97 17.48
N HIS A 127 4.95 16.25 17.20
CA HIS A 127 5.03 15.32 16.07
C HIS A 127 3.99 14.20 16.15
N PHE A 128 3.75 13.64 17.34
CA PHE A 128 2.75 12.60 17.53
C PHE A 128 1.34 13.10 17.20
N TYR A 129 0.95 14.28 17.69
CA TYR A 129 -0.36 14.86 17.39
C TYR A 129 -0.51 15.30 15.93
N LEU A 130 0.60 15.61 15.25
CA LEU A 130 0.62 15.91 13.82
C LEU A 130 0.56 14.65 12.93
N GLY A 131 0.71 13.45 13.51
CA GLY A 131 0.75 12.17 12.77
C GLY A 131 2.15 11.75 12.29
N ASN A 132 3.19 12.51 12.63
CA ASN A 132 4.58 12.23 12.26
C ASN A 132 5.20 11.20 13.22
N MET A 133 4.71 9.96 13.16
CA MET A 133 5.04 8.91 14.15
C MET A 133 6.53 8.55 14.19
N ARG A 134 7.21 8.54 13.04
CA ARG A 134 8.65 8.25 12.96
C ARG A 134 9.50 9.34 13.59
N SER A 135 9.15 10.61 13.36
CA SER A 135 9.82 11.76 13.99
C SER A 135 9.59 11.79 15.50
N ALA A 136 8.35 11.53 15.93
CA ALA A 136 8.02 11.42 17.36
C ALA A 136 8.83 10.31 18.05
N TYR A 137 8.98 9.15 17.39
CA TYR A 137 9.84 8.06 17.86
C TYR A 137 11.30 8.48 17.98
N ASN A 138 11.86 9.11 16.94
CA ASN A 138 13.26 9.54 16.93
C ASN A 138 13.55 10.54 18.05
N ASP A 139 12.65 11.48 18.29
CA ASP A 139 12.77 12.46 19.38
C ASP A 139 12.65 11.81 20.76
N ALA A 140 11.72 10.85 20.94
CA ALA A 140 11.61 10.08 22.16
C ALA A 140 12.88 9.22 22.41
N ALA A 141 13.44 8.62 21.36
CA ALA A 141 14.69 7.88 21.42
C ALA A 141 15.88 8.78 21.75
N ALA A 142 15.94 9.99 21.20
CA ALA A 142 16.97 10.98 21.55
C ALA A 142 16.85 11.41 23.01
N ALA A 143 15.63 11.70 23.50
CA ALA A 143 15.38 12.05 24.90
C ALA A 143 15.76 10.91 25.84
N LYS A 144 15.45 9.66 25.48
CA LYS A 144 15.85 8.46 26.24
C LYS A 144 17.38 8.27 26.30
N LYS A 145 18.12 8.64 25.25
CA LYS A 145 19.60 8.58 25.26
C LYS A 145 20.21 9.56 26.27
N ILE A 146 19.59 10.73 26.45
CA ILE A 146 20.03 11.73 27.43
C ILE A 146 19.61 11.32 28.84
N LYS A 147 18.32 11.02 29.02
CA LYS A 147 17.75 10.63 30.31
C LYS A 147 16.90 9.36 30.16
N PRO A 148 17.47 8.17 30.40
CA PRO A 148 16.79 6.89 30.19
C PRO A 148 15.51 6.70 31.02
N GLU A 149 15.46 7.30 32.21
CA GLU A 149 14.34 7.18 33.16
C GLU A 149 13.24 8.22 32.93
N HIS A 150 13.32 9.04 31.86
CA HIS A 150 12.34 10.09 31.61
C HIS A 150 10.98 9.52 31.19
N LEU A 151 10.02 9.52 32.13
CA LEU A 151 8.70 8.89 31.98
C LEU A 151 7.95 9.32 30.71
N LYS A 152 7.91 10.63 30.41
CA LYS A 152 7.18 11.15 29.24
C LYS A 152 7.81 10.72 27.92
N ALA A 153 9.14 10.60 27.87
CA ALA A 153 9.83 10.10 26.67
C ALA A 153 9.54 8.60 26.47
N LEU A 154 9.55 7.82 27.54
CA LEU A 154 9.22 6.38 27.51
C LEU A 154 7.79 6.14 27.03
N ILE A 155 6.81 6.87 27.59
CA ILE A 155 5.40 6.81 27.18
C ILE A 155 5.27 7.19 25.70
N ARG A 156 5.91 8.29 25.26
CA ARG A 156 5.79 8.75 23.88
C ARG A 156 6.43 7.77 22.89
N GLY A 157 7.60 7.20 23.23
CA GLY A 157 8.26 6.16 22.44
C GLY A 157 7.37 4.94 22.26
N ALA A 158 6.78 4.43 23.36
CA ALA A 158 5.83 3.33 23.31
C ALA A 158 4.60 3.63 22.43
N GLN A 159 3.99 4.81 22.58
CA GLN A 159 2.87 5.24 21.75
C GLN A 159 3.24 5.29 20.26
N SER A 160 4.38 5.90 19.92
CA SER A 160 4.87 5.96 18.55
C SER A 160 5.13 4.57 17.95
N CYS A 161 5.69 3.62 18.72
CA CYS A 161 5.90 2.25 18.26
C CYS A 161 4.58 1.51 17.97
N ILE A 162 3.54 1.73 18.78
CA ILE A 162 2.20 1.15 18.56
C ILE A 162 1.61 1.67 17.24
N GLU A 163 1.66 2.98 17.01
CA GLU A 163 1.17 3.60 15.77
C GLU A 163 1.96 3.14 14.54
N LEU A 164 3.28 2.93 14.68
CA LEU A 164 4.14 2.36 13.63
C LEU A 164 3.94 0.84 13.42
N ARG A 165 3.00 0.20 14.14
CA ARG A 165 2.74 -1.26 14.11
C ARG A 165 3.97 -2.11 14.46
N ASN A 166 4.91 -1.52 15.20
CA ASN A 166 6.09 -2.20 15.76
C ASN A 166 5.83 -2.56 17.23
N PHE A 167 4.96 -3.54 17.43
CA PHE A 167 4.47 -3.91 18.75
C PHE A 167 5.56 -4.55 19.64
N SER A 168 6.58 -5.17 19.05
CA SER A 168 7.72 -5.72 19.80
C SER A 168 8.54 -4.64 20.50
N GLU A 169 8.88 -3.57 19.78
CA GLU A 169 9.57 -2.43 20.37
C GLU A 169 8.67 -1.70 21.38
N ALA A 170 7.38 -1.54 21.08
CA ALA A 170 6.45 -0.91 22.02
C ALA A 170 6.43 -1.59 23.40
N VAL A 171 6.46 -2.93 23.43
CA VAL A 171 6.55 -3.70 24.68
C VAL A 171 7.86 -3.44 25.40
N GLN A 172 9.00 -3.41 24.69
CA GLN A 172 10.30 -3.10 25.28
C GLN A 172 10.33 -1.70 25.92
N TRP A 173 9.80 -0.69 25.21
CA TRP A 173 9.66 0.66 25.73
C TRP A 173 8.82 0.72 27.01
N CYS A 174 7.72 -0.04 27.07
CA CYS A 174 6.89 -0.12 28.26
C CYS A 174 7.59 -0.89 29.40
N ASP A 175 8.26 -2.01 29.12
CA ASP A 175 8.96 -2.82 30.10
C ASP A 175 10.11 -2.03 30.76
N GLU A 176 10.87 -1.28 29.96
CA GLU A 176 11.89 -0.37 30.48
C GLU A 176 11.29 0.76 31.32
N GLY A 177 10.19 1.35 30.85
CA GLY A 177 9.52 2.40 31.61
C GLY A 177 8.92 1.91 32.93
N LEU A 178 8.40 0.68 32.98
CA LEU A 178 7.87 0.06 34.19
C LEU A 178 8.97 -0.39 35.17
N LYS A 179 10.21 -0.59 34.70
CA LYS A 179 11.36 -0.80 35.61
C LYS A 179 11.68 0.49 36.38
N ALA A 180 11.63 1.64 35.71
CA ALA A 180 11.88 2.94 36.33
C ALA A 180 10.66 3.47 37.11
N HIS A 181 9.45 3.26 36.58
CA HIS A 181 8.18 3.76 37.12
C HIS A 181 7.13 2.64 37.22
N PRO A 182 7.23 1.72 38.21
CA PRO A 182 6.38 0.52 38.27
C PRO A 182 4.88 0.78 38.44
N THR A 183 4.53 1.92 39.03
CA THR A 183 3.15 2.30 39.38
C THR A 183 2.44 3.10 38.30
N ASP A 184 3.10 3.41 37.18
CA ASP A 184 2.51 4.22 36.12
C ASP A 184 1.42 3.45 35.35
N LYS A 185 0.17 3.88 35.52
CA LYS A 185 -0.99 3.27 34.86
C LYS A 185 -0.90 3.36 33.35
N LYS A 186 -0.34 4.44 32.80
CA LYS A 186 -0.34 4.67 31.36
C LYS A 186 0.58 3.68 30.64
N LEU A 187 1.76 3.41 31.20
CA LEU A 187 2.68 2.40 30.70
C LEU A 187 2.08 0.99 30.79
N GLN A 188 1.37 0.66 31.88
CA GLN A 188 0.68 -0.63 32.00
C GLN A 188 -0.40 -0.82 30.92
N GLU A 189 -1.22 0.21 30.67
CA GLU A 189 -2.22 0.21 29.58
C GLU A 189 -1.58 0.04 28.20
N LEU A 190 -0.52 0.81 27.91
CA LEU A 190 0.18 0.75 26.62
C LEU A 190 0.82 -0.61 26.39
N ARG A 191 1.40 -1.20 27.43
CA ARG A 191 1.96 -2.56 27.39
C ARG A 191 0.90 -3.60 27.05
N ALA A 192 -0.25 -3.55 27.74
CA ALA A 192 -1.36 -4.47 27.49
C ALA A 192 -1.92 -4.32 26.08
N ALA A 193 -2.03 -3.08 25.58
CA ALA A 193 -2.43 -2.79 24.21
C ALA A 193 -1.42 -3.34 23.19
N ALA A 194 -0.11 -3.09 23.40
CA ALA A 194 0.96 -3.59 22.54
C ALA A 194 0.99 -5.12 22.49
N ASP A 195 0.88 -5.80 23.63
CA ASP A 195 0.80 -7.27 23.71
C ASP A 195 -0.43 -7.83 22.97
N LYS A 196 -1.60 -7.18 23.12
CA LYS A 196 -2.82 -7.56 22.39
C LYS A 196 -2.62 -7.44 20.88
N HIS A 197 -2.06 -6.33 20.41
CA HIS A 197 -1.80 -6.11 19.00
C HIS A 197 -0.72 -7.05 18.43
N LYS A 198 0.33 -7.33 19.20
CA LYS A 198 1.38 -8.30 18.84
C LYS A 198 0.78 -9.69 18.60
N ARG A 199 0.00 -10.20 19.56
CA ARG A 199 -0.67 -11.51 19.44
C ARG A 199 -1.62 -11.56 18.25
N ALA A 200 -2.35 -10.47 17.97
CA ALA A 200 -3.22 -10.39 16.80
C ALA A 200 -2.42 -10.48 15.49
N LYS A 201 -1.33 -9.70 15.37
CA LYS A 201 -0.43 -9.72 14.20
C LYS A 201 0.17 -11.10 13.96
N GLU A 202 0.65 -11.77 15.00
CA GLU A 202 1.23 -13.12 14.92
C GLU A 202 0.18 -14.17 14.51
N ARG A 203 -1.04 -14.09 15.06
CA ARG A 203 -2.15 -14.98 14.67
C ARG A 203 -2.51 -14.80 13.20
N ASP A 204 -2.62 -13.55 12.74
CA ASP A 204 -3.04 -13.26 11.37
C ASP A 204 -1.93 -13.64 10.38
N ALA A 205 -0.66 -13.44 10.74
CA ALA A 205 0.50 -13.94 9.99
C ALA A 205 0.53 -15.47 9.90
N ARG A 206 0.23 -16.18 11.01
CA ARG A 206 0.14 -17.66 11.01
C ARG A 206 -0.99 -18.14 10.08
N LYS A 207 -2.16 -17.51 10.13
CA LYS A 207 -3.28 -17.83 9.24
C LYS A 207 -2.93 -17.60 7.77
N ALA A 208 -2.26 -16.49 7.47
CA ALA A 208 -1.80 -16.18 6.11
C ALA A 208 -0.79 -17.22 5.60
N LYS A 209 0.20 -17.61 6.42
CA LYS A 209 1.19 -18.64 6.06
C LYS A 209 0.56 -20.00 5.82
N ILE A 210 -0.43 -20.40 6.63
CA ILE A 210 -1.17 -21.65 6.42
C ILE A 210 -1.97 -21.60 5.11
N LYS A 211 -2.68 -20.48 4.85
CA LYS A 211 -3.44 -20.30 3.60
C LYS A 211 -2.53 -20.34 2.37
N GLN A 212 -1.38 -19.68 2.42
CA GLN A 212 -0.38 -19.72 1.35
C GLN A 212 0.17 -21.12 1.12
N LYS A 213 0.52 -21.85 2.19
CA LYS A 213 1.00 -23.24 2.08
C LYS A 213 -0.06 -24.16 1.48
N LYS A 214 -1.33 -24.00 1.87
CA LYS A 214 -2.45 -24.76 1.31
C LYS A 214 -2.62 -24.48 -0.18
N LEU A 215 -2.64 -23.20 -0.58
CA LEU A 215 -2.74 -22.81 -1.99
C LEU A 215 -1.57 -23.36 -2.82
N LEU A 216 -0.36 -23.32 -2.29
CA LEU A 216 0.82 -23.85 -2.96
C LEU A 216 0.72 -25.37 -3.13
N ALA A 217 0.31 -26.10 -2.09
CA ALA A 217 0.11 -27.54 -2.17
C ALA A 217 -1.00 -27.93 -3.17
N GLU A 218 -2.12 -27.20 -3.20
CA GLU A 218 -3.19 -27.39 -4.19
C GLU A 218 -2.68 -27.18 -5.63
N LYS A 219 -1.89 -26.12 -5.85
CA LYS A 219 -1.26 -25.85 -7.15
C LYS A 219 -0.26 -26.93 -7.57
N GLU A 220 0.56 -27.42 -6.64
CA GLU A 220 1.50 -28.50 -6.90
C GLU A 220 0.78 -29.81 -7.26
N ALA A 221 -0.28 -30.15 -6.52
CA ALA A 221 -1.11 -31.32 -6.81
C ALA A 221 -1.77 -31.22 -8.19
N LEU A 222 -2.29 -30.04 -8.55
CA LEU A 222 -2.87 -29.78 -9.85
C LEU A 222 -1.85 -29.93 -10.98
N LEU A 223 -0.64 -29.37 -10.82
CA LEU A 223 0.44 -29.52 -11.80
C LEU A 223 0.91 -30.96 -11.95
N ALA A 224 1.00 -31.71 -10.85
CA ALA A 224 1.31 -33.13 -10.89
C ALA A 224 0.24 -33.88 -11.68
N ALA A 225 -1.05 -33.64 -11.39
CA ALA A 225 -2.17 -34.25 -12.10
C ALA A 225 -2.15 -33.98 -13.62
N ILE A 226 -1.81 -32.74 -14.05
CA ILE A 226 -1.68 -32.36 -15.46
C ILE A 226 -0.50 -33.10 -16.12
N LYS A 227 0.65 -33.17 -15.45
CA LYS A 227 1.85 -33.86 -15.95
C LYS A 227 1.65 -35.36 -16.06
N ASP A 228 1.05 -35.99 -15.04
CA ASP A 228 0.76 -37.43 -15.01
C ASP A 228 -0.17 -37.84 -16.16
N ARG A 229 -1.04 -36.92 -16.59
CA ARG A 229 -1.92 -37.10 -17.75
C ARG A 229 -1.25 -36.84 -19.09
N GLY A 230 0.02 -36.44 -19.13
CA GLY A 230 0.74 -36.15 -20.37
C GLY A 230 0.28 -34.88 -21.09
N ILE A 231 -0.44 -34.00 -20.41
CA ILE A 231 -0.94 -32.75 -20.98
C ILE A 231 0.20 -31.73 -21.06
N LYS A 232 0.37 -31.12 -22.23
CA LYS A 232 1.45 -30.15 -22.48
C LYS A 232 0.93 -28.74 -22.31
N LEU A 233 1.61 -27.95 -21.48
CA LEU A 233 1.31 -26.53 -21.28
C LEU A 233 2.29 -25.70 -22.13
N LEU A 234 1.78 -24.74 -22.89
CA LEU A 234 2.62 -23.75 -23.56
C LEU A 234 3.11 -22.74 -22.51
N GLN A 235 4.43 -22.64 -22.32
CA GLN A 235 5.02 -21.64 -21.43
C GLN A 235 4.82 -20.25 -22.03
N SER A 236 4.23 -19.31 -21.27
CA SER A 236 4.30 -17.91 -21.68
C SER A 236 5.74 -17.44 -21.54
N VAL A 237 6.31 -16.97 -22.65
CA VAL A 237 7.62 -16.31 -22.63
C VAL A 237 7.45 -15.02 -21.84
N LYS A 238 8.05 -14.93 -20.65
CA LYS A 238 8.08 -13.65 -19.92
C LYS A 238 8.78 -12.60 -20.80
N PRO A 239 8.22 -11.39 -20.97
CA PRO A 239 9.02 -10.27 -21.43
C PRO A 239 10.16 -10.09 -20.43
N ARG A 240 11.40 -9.99 -20.93
CA ARG A 240 12.60 -9.81 -20.10
C ARG A 240 12.37 -8.65 -19.12
N PRO A 241 12.66 -8.80 -17.82
CA PRO A 241 12.60 -7.67 -16.90
C PRO A 241 13.72 -6.70 -17.28
N SER A 242 13.33 -5.55 -17.84
CA SER A 242 14.20 -4.38 -17.90
C SER A 242 14.35 -3.81 -16.48
N GLY A 243 15.44 -4.18 -15.82
CA GLY A 243 16.07 -3.41 -14.75
C GLY A 243 15.42 -3.50 -13.36
N SER A 244 16.10 -4.16 -12.43
CA SER A 244 16.44 -3.60 -11.10
C SER A 244 17.31 -4.61 -10.35
N ASN A 245 18.52 -4.20 -9.98
CA ASN A 245 19.42 -4.95 -9.11
C ASN A 245 18.81 -5.02 -7.70
N SER A 246 18.61 -6.22 -7.19
CA SER A 246 18.67 -6.51 -5.76
C SER A 246 19.10 -7.96 -5.60
N GLU A 247 20.35 -8.13 -5.17
CA GLU A 247 20.93 -9.39 -4.72
C GLU A 247 20.24 -9.80 -3.42
N ASP A 248 19.52 -10.91 -3.44
CA ASP A 248 19.25 -11.72 -2.26
C ASP A 248 19.23 -13.18 -2.75
N GLU A 249 20.34 -13.87 -2.51
CA GLU A 249 20.50 -15.30 -2.73
C GLU A 249 19.67 -16.06 -1.69
N ASP A 250 18.64 -16.77 -2.14
CA ASP A 250 18.08 -17.91 -1.42
C ASP A 250 17.99 -19.08 -2.42
N GLU A 251 19.18 -19.64 -2.70
CA GLU A 251 19.35 -20.84 -3.49
C GLU A 251 18.91 -22.07 -2.69
N GLY A 252 17.97 -22.82 -3.26
CA GLY A 252 17.74 -24.20 -2.86
C GLY A 252 16.28 -24.57 -2.66
N SER A 253 15.41 -24.32 -3.65
CA SER A 253 14.18 -25.09 -3.97
C SER A 253 13.33 -24.43 -5.08
N SER A 254 13.55 -23.15 -5.42
CA SER A 254 12.66 -22.38 -6.30
C SER A 254 12.96 -22.51 -7.81
N ALA A 255 14.16 -22.96 -8.19
CA ALA A 255 14.61 -22.93 -9.59
C ALA A 255 13.76 -23.82 -10.53
N ALA A 256 13.22 -24.94 -10.04
CA ALA A 256 12.33 -25.80 -10.83
C ALA A 256 10.91 -25.22 -10.99
N ILE A 257 10.51 -24.28 -10.11
CA ILE A 257 9.20 -23.62 -10.14
C ILE A 257 9.24 -22.40 -11.08
N SER A 258 10.42 -21.80 -11.30
CA SER A 258 10.59 -20.65 -12.19
C SER A 258 10.39 -20.98 -13.68
N GLN A 259 10.57 -22.23 -14.10
CA GLN A 259 10.43 -22.63 -15.51
C GLN A 259 8.99 -22.92 -15.95
N LEU A 260 8.07 -23.21 -15.02
CA LEU A 260 6.64 -23.30 -15.31
C LEU A 260 5.99 -22.04 -14.77
N SER A 261 6.09 -20.93 -15.52
CA SER A 261 5.46 -19.67 -15.15
C SER A 261 3.95 -19.84 -15.06
N LEU A 262 3.50 -20.13 -13.84
CA LEU A 262 2.13 -20.35 -13.38
C LEU A 262 1.22 -19.12 -13.53
N ASP A 263 1.79 -17.96 -13.86
CA ASP A 263 1.03 -16.75 -14.22
C ASP A 263 0.17 -16.96 -15.47
N GLY A 264 0.43 -18.02 -16.25
CA GLY A 264 -0.39 -18.42 -17.39
C GLY A 264 -1.61 -19.27 -17.06
N LEU A 265 -1.74 -19.94 -15.90
CA LEU A 265 -2.93 -20.78 -15.63
C LEU A 265 -4.14 -19.98 -15.08
N GLY A 266 -3.93 -18.69 -14.79
CA GLY A 266 -5.04 -17.76 -14.62
C GLY A 266 -5.47 -17.28 -16.00
N SER A 267 -6.68 -17.64 -16.41
CA SER A 267 -7.25 -17.11 -17.64
C SER A 267 -7.15 -15.57 -17.61
N GLN A 268 -6.56 -14.99 -18.65
CA GLN A 268 -6.73 -13.56 -18.95
C GLN A 268 -8.13 -13.27 -19.50
N GLU A 269 -8.97 -14.30 -19.64
CA GLU A 269 -10.35 -14.22 -20.07
C GLU A 269 -11.25 -13.66 -18.94
N ALA A 270 -12.28 -12.91 -19.33
CA ALA A 270 -13.14 -12.10 -18.45
C ALA A 270 -13.91 -12.89 -17.35
N THR A 271 -13.90 -14.22 -17.41
CA THR A 271 -14.69 -15.10 -16.54
C THR A 271 -13.93 -15.57 -15.29
N GLY A 272 -12.60 -15.52 -15.29
CA GLY A 272 -11.76 -15.93 -14.15
C GLY A 272 -11.77 -17.43 -13.80
N ALA A 273 -12.37 -18.29 -14.65
CA ALA A 273 -12.36 -19.73 -14.42
C ALA A 273 -10.96 -20.31 -14.69
N GLN A 274 -10.59 -21.32 -13.90
CA GLN A 274 -9.27 -21.94 -13.90
C GLN A 274 -9.42 -23.46 -13.86
N VAL A 275 -8.42 -24.17 -14.38
CA VAL A 275 -8.38 -25.62 -14.25
C VAL A 275 -8.35 -26.04 -12.78
N PHE A 276 -9.17 -27.01 -12.40
CA PHE A 276 -9.21 -27.54 -11.03
C PHE A 276 -9.39 -29.06 -11.04
N LEU A 277 -9.08 -29.68 -9.90
CA LEU A 277 -9.25 -31.11 -9.66
C LEU A 277 -10.52 -31.32 -8.83
N ASP A 278 -11.40 -32.23 -9.25
CA ASP A 278 -12.58 -32.61 -8.47
C ASP A 278 -12.25 -33.61 -7.33
N GLU A 279 -13.26 -33.96 -6.53
CA GLU A 279 -13.12 -34.91 -5.41
C GLU A 279 -12.78 -36.34 -5.89
N GLN A 280 -13.13 -36.68 -7.13
CA GLN A 280 -12.86 -37.95 -7.78
C GLN A 280 -11.48 -37.98 -8.47
N GLY A 281 -10.73 -36.88 -8.37
CA GLY A 281 -9.41 -36.73 -8.98
C GLY A 281 -9.43 -36.49 -10.49
N SER A 282 -10.54 -36.08 -11.09
CA SER A 282 -10.65 -35.68 -12.50
C SER A 282 -10.36 -34.20 -12.69
N LEU A 283 -9.66 -33.84 -13.77
CA LEU A 283 -9.43 -32.44 -14.12
C LEU A 283 -10.65 -31.85 -14.83
N HIS A 284 -11.00 -30.62 -14.47
CA HIS A 284 -11.99 -29.80 -15.14
C HIS A 284 -11.30 -28.58 -15.74
N TRP A 285 -11.43 -28.41 -17.05
CA TRP A 285 -10.76 -27.34 -17.78
C TRP A 285 -11.75 -26.26 -18.22
N PRO A 286 -11.40 -24.96 -18.14
CA PRO A 286 -12.07 -23.95 -18.92
C PRO A 286 -11.76 -24.19 -20.40
N VAL A 287 -12.75 -24.36 -21.26
CA VAL A 287 -12.56 -24.68 -22.69
C VAL A 287 -13.24 -23.63 -23.55
N LEU A 288 -12.56 -23.22 -24.61
CA LEU A 288 -13.05 -22.23 -25.57
C LEU A 288 -13.38 -22.91 -26.90
N PHE A 289 -14.63 -22.77 -27.35
CA PHE A 289 -15.03 -23.12 -28.70
C PHE A 289 -15.05 -21.87 -29.56
N LEU A 290 -14.38 -21.95 -30.71
CA LEU A 290 -14.24 -20.87 -31.68
C LEU A 290 -15.10 -21.21 -32.90
N TYR A 291 -15.91 -20.26 -33.35
CA TYR A 291 -16.73 -20.36 -34.56
C TYR A 291 -16.29 -19.29 -35.57
N PRO A 292 -15.21 -19.52 -36.34
CA PRO A 292 -14.64 -18.50 -37.21
C PRO A 292 -15.60 -17.98 -38.28
N GLU A 293 -16.55 -18.81 -38.74
CA GLU A 293 -17.55 -18.44 -39.76
C GLU A 293 -18.40 -17.25 -39.33
N HIS A 294 -18.76 -17.19 -38.04
CA HIS A 294 -19.62 -16.16 -37.46
C HIS A 294 -18.88 -15.23 -36.50
N GLN A 295 -17.56 -15.40 -36.36
CA GLN A 295 -16.70 -14.69 -35.40
C GLN A 295 -17.26 -14.76 -33.96
N GLN A 296 -17.85 -15.90 -33.61
CA GLN A 296 -18.40 -16.17 -32.29
C GLN A 296 -17.47 -17.07 -31.49
N THR A 297 -17.62 -17.04 -30.18
CA THR A 297 -16.92 -17.92 -29.25
C THR A 297 -17.83 -18.33 -28.12
N ASP A 298 -17.78 -19.59 -27.71
CA ASP A 298 -18.43 -20.07 -26.49
C ASP A 298 -17.39 -20.48 -25.47
N PHE A 299 -17.67 -20.16 -24.21
CA PHE A 299 -16.80 -20.46 -23.07
C PHE A 299 -17.48 -21.46 -22.15
N ILE A 300 -16.86 -22.64 -22.00
CA ILE A 300 -17.28 -23.67 -21.06
C ILE A 300 -16.39 -23.52 -19.82
N SER A 301 -16.98 -23.16 -18.68
CA SER A 301 -16.22 -22.84 -17.46
C SER A 301 -15.58 -24.06 -16.79
N ALA A 302 -16.19 -25.24 -16.93
CA ALA A 302 -15.71 -26.50 -16.37
C ALA A 302 -16.11 -27.66 -17.29
N PHE A 303 -15.19 -28.07 -18.15
CA PHE A 303 -15.30 -29.25 -19.00
C PHE A 303 -14.51 -30.39 -18.35
N SER A 304 -15.18 -31.48 -17.96
CA SER A 304 -14.49 -32.63 -17.39
C SER A 304 -13.63 -33.32 -18.44
N GLU A 305 -12.41 -33.69 -18.07
CA GLU A 305 -11.51 -34.41 -18.97
C GLU A 305 -12.06 -35.76 -19.47
N LYS A 306 -13.05 -36.33 -18.76
CA LYS A 306 -13.69 -37.61 -19.08
C LYS A 306 -14.89 -37.46 -20.01
N ASP A 307 -15.47 -36.27 -20.10
CA ASP A 307 -16.65 -36.01 -20.92
C ASP A 307 -16.25 -35.95 -22.40
N CYS A 308 -17.17 -36.37 -23.27
CA CYS A 308 -16.98 -36.33 -24.70
C CYS A 308 -17.41 -34.98 -25.28
N PHE A 309 -16.78 -34.57 -26.38
CA PHE A 309 -17.16 -33.32 -27.05
C PHE A 309 -18.60 -33.35 -27.57
N LEU A 310 -19.07 -34.51 -28.04
CA LEU A 310 -20.43 -34.68 -28.56
C LEU A 310 -21.49 -34.35 -27.50
N ASP A 311 -21.26 -34.72 -26.24
CA ASP A 311 -22.22 -34.45 -25.14
C ASP A 311 -22.37 -32.95 -24.92
N HIS A 312 -21.25 -32.21 -24.89
CA HIS A 312 -21.26 -30.76 -24.79
C HIS A 312 -21.89 -30.09 -26.02
N LEU A 313 -21.54 -30.54 -27.24
CA LEU A 313 -22.14 -30.02 -28.46
C LEU A 313 -23.65 -30.29 -28.54
N ALA A 314 -24.12 -31.44 -28.05
CA ALA A 314 -25.53 -31.77 -27.99
C ALA A 314 -26.31 -30.85 -27.03
N ILE A 315 -25.70 -30.45 -25.91
CA ILE A 315 -26.29 -29.47 -24.99
C ILE A 315 -26.31 -28.07 -25.62
N MET A 316 -25.21 -27.66 -26.26
CA MET A 316 -25.06 -26.31 -26.83
C MET A 316 -25.89 -26.08 -28.11
N PHE A 317 -26.10 -27.14 -28.92
CA PHE A 317 -26.71 -27.07 -30.25
C PHE A 317 -27.90 -28.02 -30.43
N GLY A 318 -28.47 -28.53 -29.33
CA GLY A 318 -29.52 -29.57 -29.35
C GLY A 318 -30.92 -29.04 -29.59
N GLU A 319 -31.55 -28.49 -28.55
CA GLU A 319 -32.97 -28.08 -28.59
C GLU A 319 -33.15 -26.68 -29.18
N GLU A 320 -32.27 -25.74 -28.83
CA GLU A 320 -32.30 -24.36 -29.30
C GLU A 320 -30.99 -24.03 -30.02
N LEU A 321 -31.07 -23.75 -31.32
CA LEU A 321 -29.91 -23.30 -32.10
C LEU A 321 -29.58 -21.84 -31.75
N PRO A 322 -28.29 -21.46 -31.75
CA PRO A 322 -27.90 -20.08 -31.46
C PRO A 322 -28.53 -19.07 -32.43
N PRO A 323 -28.84 -17.84 -31.97
CA PRO A 323 -29.51 -16.83 -32.78
C PRO A 323 -28.66 -16.34 -33.96
N TRP A 324 -27.35 -16.54 -33.91
CA TRP A 324 -26.42 -16.19 -34.99
C TRP A 324 -26.35 -17.24 -36.11
N ASP A 325 -26.86 -18.46 -35.89
CA ASP A 325 -26.95 -19.52 -36.91
C ASP A 325 -28.22 -19.33 -37.75
N THR A 326 -28.24 -18.25 -38.54
CA THR A 326 -29.40 -17.88 -39.39
C THR A 326 -29.77 -18.97 -40.38
N ASP A 327 -28.79 -19.75 -40.82
CA ASP A 327 -28.96 -20.81 -41.82
C ASP A 327 -29.26 -22.18 -41.19
N ARG A 328 -29.31 -22.27 -39.85
CA ARG A 328 -29.59 -23.48 -39.07
C ARG A 328 -28.69 -24.66 -39.45
N LYS A 329 -27.39 -24.41 -39.56
CA LYS A 329 -26.39 -25.40 -40.01
C LYS A 329 -25.64 -26.08 -38.87
N TYR A 330 -25.61 -25.47 -37.69
CA TYR A 330 -24.81 -25.91 -36.55
C TYR A 330 -25.53 -26.99 -35.74
N HIS A 331 -25.73 -28.17 -36.35
CA HIS A 331 -26.24 -29.35 -35.65
C HIS A 331 -25.10 -30.25 -35.17
N PRO A 332 -25.16 -30.89 -33.98
CA PRO A 332 -24.07 -31.68 -33.41
C PRO A 332 -23.40 -32.66 -34.40
N ASN A 333 -24.21 -33.47 -35.10
CA ASN A 333 -23.75 -34.46 -36.09
C ASN A 333 -23.14 -33.85 -37.37
N ASN A 334 -23.40 -32.57 -37.62
CA ASN A 334 -22.91 -31.83 -38.78
C ASN A 334 -21.69 -30.95 -38.46
N LEU A 335 -21.29 -30.87 -37.19
CA LEU A 335 -20.10 -30.13 -36.78
C LEU A 335 -18.85 -30.99 -36.96
N GLN A 336 -17.69 -30.34 -37.00
CA GLN A 336 -16.38 -30.95 -36.95
C GLN A 336 -15.49 -30.09 -36.07
N LEU A 337 -14.65 -30.75 -35.25
CA LEU A 337 -13.78 -30.11 -34.30
C LEU A 337 -12.34 -30.17 -34.78
N TYR A 338 -11.61 -29.07 -34.56
CA TYR A 338 -10.21 -28.96 -34.92
C TYR A 338 -9.43 -28.26 -33.80
N PHE A 339 -8.14 -28.53 -33.69
CA PHE A 339 -7.21 -27.65 -33.00
C PHE A 339 -6.04 -27.32 -33.94
N GLU A 340 -5.38 -26.21 -33.66
CA GLU A 340 -4.27 -25.70 -34.46
C GLU A 340 -2.92 -25.97 -33.78
N ASP A 341 -1.99 -26.49 -34.57
CA ASP A 341 -0.58 -26.60 -34.24
C ASP A 341 0.15 -25.33 -34.69
N GLU A 342 0.41 -24.42 -33.73
CA GLU A 342 0.99 -23.11 -34.01
C GLU A 342 2.38 -23.14 -34.65
N GLU A 343 3.16 -24.20 -34.43
CA GLU A 343 4.50 -24.28 -35.01
C GLU A 343 4.47 -24.65 -36.49
N LYS A 344 3.39 -25.30 -36.97
CA LYS A 344 3.33 -25.93 -38.30
C LYS A 344 2.13 -25.51 -39.15
N ASP A 345 1.34 -24.54 -38.69
CA ASP A 345 0.10 -24.08 -39.35
C ASP A 345 -0.77 -25.26 -39.84
N THR A 346 -0.86 -26.28 -38.99
CA THR A 346 -1.52 -27.56 -39.29
C THR A 346 -2.74 -27.70 -38.39
N LEU A 347 -3.88 -28.01 -38.97
CA LEU A 347 -5.12 -28.28 -38.25
C LEU A 347 -5.27 -29.79 -38.04
N TYR A 348 -5.56 -30.18 -36.81
CA TYR A 348 -5.83 -31.56 -36.46
C TYR A 348 -7.31 -31.73 -36.16
N GLN A 349 -7.98 -32.59 -36.92
CA GLN A 349 -9.38 -32.92 -36.71
C GLN A 349 -9.53 -33.83 -35.48
N VAL A 350 -10.38 -33.41 -34.54
CA VAL A 350 -10.72 -34.15 -33.32
C VAL A 350 -12.03 -34.91 -33.54
N ASN A 351 -12.06 -36.17 -33.13
CA ASN A 351 -13.29 -36.96 -33.12
C ASN A 351 -14.21 -36.49 -31.97
N GLN A 352 -15.46 -36.16 -32.29
CA GLN A 352 -16.44 -35.68 -31.31
C GLN A 352 -16.80 -36.70 -30.23
N GLU A 353 -16.66 -38.00 -30.54
CA GLU A 353 -16.92 -39.09 -29.59
C GLU A 353 -15.77 -39.33 -28.61
N THR A 354 -14.63 -38.63 -28.78
CA THR A 354 -13.49 -38.76 -27.87
C THR A 354 -13.64 -37.83 -26.67
N SER A 355 -13.01 -38.20 -25.56
CA SER A 355 -12.98 -37.35 -24.38
C SER A 355 -12.04 -36.16 -24.56
N LEU A 356 -12.26 -35.11 -23.76
CA LEU A 356 -11.35 -33.97 -23.73
C LEU A 356 -9.91 -34.41 -23.42
N LEU A 357 -9.71 -35.33 -22.47
CA LEU A 357 -8.38 -35.85 -22.12
C LEU A 357 -7.64 -36.41 -23.34
N HIS A 358 -8.33 -37.16 -24.19
CA HIS A 358 -7.72 -37.76 -25.38
C HIS A 358 -7.19 -36.69 -26.35
N ALA A 359 -7.94 -35.60 -26.54
CA ALA A 359 -7.51 -34.48 -27.35
C ALA A 359 -6.31 -33.74 -26.72
N LEU A 360 -6.35 -33.50 -25.40
CA LEU A 360 -5.27 -32.81 -24.68
C LEU A 360 -3.95 -33.62 -24.61
N GLN A 361 -4.03 -34.94 -24.70
CA GLN A 361 -2.88 -35.85 -24.73
C GLN A 361 -2.17 -35.89 -26.09
N HIS A 362 -2.76 -35.29 -27.13
CA HIS A 362 -2.17 -35.33 -28.46
C HIS A 362 -0.79 -34.65 -28.50
N LYS A 363 0.18 -35.25 -29.20
CA LYS A 363 1.59 -34.82 -29.19
C LYS A 363 1.80 -33.38 -29.64
N ARG A 364 0.90 -32.85 -30.46
CA ARG A 364 0.94 -31.49 -31.03
C ARG A 364 -0.09 -30.54 -30.39
N PHE A 365 -0.81 -30.98 -29.36
CA PHE A 365 -1.70 -30.12 -28.60
C PHE A 365 -0.91 -29.47 -27.45
N PHE A 366 -1.01 -28.15 -27.34
CA PHE A 366 -0.43 -27.38 -26.24
C PHE A 366 -1.50 -26.47 -25.66
N VAL A 367 -1.80 -26.63 -24.37
CA VAL A 367 -2.74 -25.76 -23.67
C VAL A 367 -2.09 -24.40 -23.46
N LYS A 368 -2.73 -23.35 -23.97
CA LYS A 368 -2.28 -21.96 -23.81
C LYS A 368 -3.03 -21.33 -22.67
N SER A 369 -2.31 -20.61 -21.82
CA SER A 369 -2.90 -19.85 -20.73
C SER A 369 -3.94 -20.60 -19.86
N GLY A 370 -3.76 -21.93 -19.71
CA GLY A 370 -4.69 -22.76 -18.94
C GLY A 370 -6.06 -23.04 -19.59
N THR A 371 -6.29 -22.59 -20.83
CA THR A 371 -7.57 -22.69 -21.53
C THR A 371 -7.39 -23.39 -22.89
N PRO A 372 -7.75 -24.69 -23.01
CA PRO A 372 -7.78 -25.37 -24.30
C PRO A 372 -8.77 -24.70 -25.27
N SER A 373 -8.36 -24.51 -26.52
CA SER A 373 -9.21 -23.94 -27.57
C SER A 373 -9.43 -24.91 -28.71
N PHE A 374 -10.68 -25.01 -29.17
CA PHE A 374 -11.08 -25.84 -30.30
C PHE A 374 -11.86 -25.01 -31.32
N ILE A 375 -11.54 -25.20 -32.59
CA ILE A 375 -12.22 -24.60 -33.73
C ILE A 375 -13.36 -25.53 -34.13
N VAL A 376 -14.58 -25.00 -34.19
CA VAL A 376 -15.78 -25.75 -34.56
C VAL A 376 -16.27 -25.24 -35.92
N LEU A 377 -16.42 -26.15 -36.88
CA LEU A 377 -16.84 -25.82 -38.24
C LEU A 377 -17.96 -26.76 -38.70
N VAL A 378 -18.84 -26.26 -39.56
CA VAL A 378 -19.85 -27.08 -40.24
C VAL A 378 -19.20 -27.93 -41.33
N LYS A 379 -19.55 -29.22 -41.37
CA LYS A 379 -19.07 -30.19 -42.35
C LYS A 379 -19.40 -29.74 -43.78
N ILE A 380 -18.37 -29.64 -44.63
CA ILE A 380 -18.49 -29.38 -46.08
C ILE A 380 -19.19 -28.03 -46.40
N SER A 381 -19.15 -27.04 -45.50
CA SER A 381 -19.64 -25.68 -45.80
C SER A 381 -18.73 -24.93 -46.79
N SER A 382 -19.27 -23.92 -47.48
CA SER A 382 -18.47 -23.02 -48.34
C SER A 382 -17.35 -22.35 -47.55
N PHE A 383 -17.65 -21.93 -46.31
CA PHE A 383 -16.68 -21.36 -45.40
C PHE A 383 -15.60 -22.36 -45.01
N SER A 384 -15.94 -23.60 -44.63
CA SER A 384 -14.94 -24.61 -44.24
C SER A 384 -13.91 -24.86 -45.35
N LYS A 385 -14.34 -24.93 -46.62
CA LYS A 385 -13.46 -25.09 -47.78
C LYS A 385 -12.51 -23.89 -47.95
N GLN A 386 -13.01 -22.67 -47.75
CA GLN A 386 -12.20 -21.45 -47.78
C GLN A 386 -11.23 -21.40 -46.59
N PHE A 387 -11.69 -21.75 -45.40
CA PHE A 387 -10.90 -21.76 -44.16
C PHE A 387 -9.71 -22.72 -44.24
N PHE A 388 -9.88 -23.86 -44.91
CA PHE A 388 -8.82 -24.83 -45.13
C PHE A 388 -7.85 -24.47 -46.27
N THR A 389 -8.13 -23.42 -47.05
CA THR A 389 -7.26 -23.04 -48.18
C THR A 389 -5.89 -22.61 -47.66
N GLY A 390 -4.84 -23.35 -48.03
CA GLY A 390 -3.46 -23.09 -47.60
C GLY A 390 -3.05 -23.75 -46.28
N LYS A 391 -3.97 -24.45 -45.60
CA LYS A 391 -3.67 -25.17 -44.34
C LYS A 391 -3.54 -26.67 -44.58
N THR A 392 -2.65 -27.31 -43.82
CA THR A 392 -2.55 -28.78 -43.80
C THR A 392 -3.54 -29.33 -42.78
N ILE A 393 -4.38 -30.30 -43.18
CA ILE A 393 -5.33 -30.96 -42.28
C ILE A 393 -4.85 -32.38 -42.02
N ARG A 394 -4.86 -32.80 -40.74
CA ARG A 394 -4.57 -34.18 -40.31
C ARG A 394 -5.67 -34.70 -39.41
N ASN A 395 -5.82 -36.02 -39.35
CA ASN A 395 -6.72 -36.67 -38.41
C ASN A 395 -5.93 -37.14 -37.18
N THR A 396 -6.45 -36.87 -35.97
CA THR A 396 -5.79 -37.33 -34.72
C THR A 396 -5.71 -38.85 -34.61
N MET A 397 -6.59 -39.60 -35.28
CA MET A 397 -6.58 -41.08 -35.26
C MET A 397 -5.53 -41.72 -36.19
N GLU A 398 -5.16 -41.05 -37.29
CA GLU A 398 -4.19 -41.60 -38.26
C GLU A 398 -2.73 -41.43 -37.84
N ASP A 399 -2.41 -40.40 -37.04
CA ASP A 399 -1.07 -40.22 -36.47
C ASP A 399 -0.78 -41.18 -35.29
N SER A 400 -1.79 -41.92 -34.82
CA SER A 400 -1.66 -42.96 -33.78
C SER A 400 -1.30 -44.34 -34.35
N SER A 401 -1.54 -44.59 -35.64
CA SER A 401 -1.34 -45.88 -36.32
C SER A 401 0.01 -46.03 -37.05
N LEU A 402 0.87 -45.00 -37.03
CA LEU A 402 2.24 -45.05 -37.59
C LEU A 402 3.33 -45.45 -36.57
N LEU A 403 2.97 -46.19 -35.52
CA LEU A 403 3.91 -46.79 -34.58
C LEU A 403 3.69 -48.31 -34.49
N TRP A 404 4.25 -49.03 -35.47
CA TRP A 404 4.71 -50.41 -35.32
C TRP A 404 6.10 -50.54 -35.93
#